data_AF-A0A4R6ZQH9-F1
#
_entry.id   AF-A0A4R6ZQH9-F1
#
_cell.length_a   1.000
_cell.length_b   1.000
_cell.length_c   1.000
_cell.angle_alpha   90.00
_cell.angle_beta   90.00
_cell.angle_gamma   90.00
#
_symmetry.space_group_name_H-M   'P 1'
#
loop_
_entity.id
_entity.type
_entity.pdbx_description
1 polymer ?
#
loop_
_entity_poly.entity_id
_entity_poly.type
_entity_poly.pdbx_seq_one_letter_code
_entity_poly.pdbx_strand_id
1 'polypeptide(L)'
;MKRTIISIIAILTILTVACSHQEKEYSPVTSWKNEDTEVSKQEFAELTKSNNALEYTDGEIVIQDKDAVTRSDTGDATTYFVQNAYIPITDAKEITKRDNWTKEELLTKYAGAAQSIDVNTKENMIEAFFITGPRGYGELRVTFDGDTLKTMTNTFQE
;
A
#
# COMPACT_ATOMS: atom_id res chain seq x y z
N MET A 1 -45.68 53.80 0.80
CA MET A 1 -44.57 53.29 1.62
C MET A 1 -44.72 51.79 1.79
N LYS A 2 -43.59 51.08 1.80
CA LYS A 2 -43.39 49.67 1.45
C LYS A 2 -44.19 48.71 2.36
N ARG A 3 -44.88 47.72 1.74
CA ARG A 3 -45.53 46.60 2.42
C ARG A 3 -44.49 45.51 2.68
N THR A 4 -44.21 45.22 3.94
CA THR A 4 -43.38 44.09 4.36
C THR A 4 -44.31 42.95 4.74
N ILE A 5 -44.36 41.88 3.95
CA ILE A 5 -45.02 40.63 4.33
C ILE A 5 -43.91 39.61 4.54
N ILE A 6 -43.72 39.22 5.80
CA ILE A 6 -42.80 38.17 6.22
C ILE A 6 -43.51 36.84 5.95
N SER A 7 -43.08 36.12 4.93
CA SER A 7 -43.55 34.76 4.66
C SER A 7 -42.58 33.78 5.34
N ILE A 8 -43.00 33.24 6.47
CA ILE A 8 -42.32 32.14 7.17
C ILE A 8 -42.55 30.88 6.34
N ILE A 9 -41.54 30.46 5.57
CA ILE A 9 -41.52 29.15 4.95
C ILE A 9 -40.81 28.21 5.91
N ALA A 10 -41.58 27.29 6.49
CA ALA A 10 -41.09 26.13 7.20
C ALA A 10 -40.31 25.24 6.22
N ILE A 11 -38.98 25.28 6.31
CA ILE A 11 -38.13 24.33 5.57
C ILE A 11 -38.11 23.04 6.38
N LEU A 12 -38.84 22.06 5.85
CA LEU A 12 -38.75 20.65 6.20
C LEU A 12 -37.27 20.23 6.17
N THR A 13 -36.67 19.98 7.33
CA THR A 13 -35.40 19.27 7.45
C THR A 13 -35.63 17.83 7.00
N ILE A 14 -35.40 17.57 5.71
CA ILE A 14 -35.09 16.23 5.25
C ILE A 14 -33.68 15.94 5.77
N LEU A 15 -33.62 15.30 6.94
CA LEU A 15 -32.43 14.57 7.38
C LEU A 15 -32.19 13.45 6.37
N THR A 16 -31.50 13.76 5.27
CA THR A 16 -30.79 12.73 4.53
C THR A 16 -29.73 12.25 5.49
N VAL A 17 -29.95 11.07 6.04
CA VAL A 17 -28.91 10.21 6.60
C VAL A 17 -27.94 9.93 5.46
N ALA A 18 -27.07 10.89 5.18
CA ALA A 18 -25.81 10.61 4.56
C ALA A 18 -25.07 9.80 5.62
N CYS A 19 -25.13 8.48 5.50
CA CYS A 19 -24.07 7.63 6.00
C CYS A 19 -22.78 8.27 5.50
N SER A 20 -22.08 9.01 6.36
CA SER A 20 -20.72 9.41 6.09
C SER A 20 -19.94 8.10 6.00
N HIS A 21 -19.83 7.55 4.79
CA HIS A 21 -18.66 6.78 4.43
C HIS A 21 -17.50 7.76 4.52
N GLN A 22 -17.02 7.96 5.74
CA GLN A 22 -15.73 8.54 5.98
C GLN A 22 -14.77 7.46 5.51
N GLU A 23 -14.37 7.53 4.25
CA GLU A 23 -13.31 6.68 3.72
C GLU A 23 -12.14 6.76 4.70
N LYS A 24 -11.64 5.61 5.13
CA LYS A 24 -10.45 5.58 5.98
C LYS A 24 -9.30 6.10 5.14
N GLU A 25 -8.78 7.27 5.49
CA GLU A 25 -7.52 7.76 4.91
C GLU A 25 -6.37 6.87 5.38
N TYR A 26 -5.69 6.28 4.42
CA TYR A 26 -4.42 5.59 4.62
C TYR A 26 -3.30 6.51 4.15
N SER A 27 -2.11 6.37 4.74
CA SER A 27 -0.95 7.19 4.36
C SER A 27 0.28 6.29 4.22
N PRO A 28 1.16 6.60 3.25
CA PRO A 28 2.36 5.82 3.01
C PRO A 28 3.35 5.92 4.17
N VAL A 29 4.03 4.81 4.44
CA VAL A 29 5.22 4.81 5.30
C VAL A 29 6.37 5.38 4.49
N THR A 30 6.82 6.59 4.84
CA THR A 30 7.89 7.29 4.11
C THR A 30 9.25 7.21 4.81
N SER A 31 9.30 6.76 6.07
CA SER A 31 10.51 6.65 6.86
C SER A 31 10.60 5.29 7.52
N TRP A 32 11.64 4.54 7.17
CA TRP A 32 11.87 3.16 7.61
C TRP A 32 12.95 3.14 8.69
N LYS A 33 12.74 2.34 9.75
CA LYS A 33 13.70 2.22 10.85
C LYS A 33 14.39 0.87 10.79
N ASN A 34 15.70 0.87 11.02
CA ASN A 34 16.43 -0.36 11.23
C ASN A 34 16.17 -0.86 12.66
N GLU A 35 15.18 -1.74 12.79
CA GLU A 35 14.85 -2.44 14.04
C GLU A 35 15.33 -3.90 14.02
N ASP A 36 16.00 -4.31 12.93
CA ASP A 36 16.58 -5.64 12.77
C ASP A 36 18.00 -5.66 13.34
N THR A 37 18.20 -6.40 14.43
CA THR A 37 19.51 -6.51 15.10
C THR A 37 20.55 -7.26 14.27
N GLU A 38 20.12 -8.02 13.28
CA GLU A 38 20.97 -8.82 12.41
C GLU A 38 21.33 -8.09 11.10
N VAL A 39 20.71 -6.93 10.83
CA VAL A 39 21.02 -6.07 9.68
C VAL A 39 21.83 -4.87 10.14
N SER A 40 23.04 -4.70 9.60
CA SER A 40 23.87 -3.55 9.95
C SER A 40 23.25 -2.23 9.46
N LYS A 41 23.59 -1.10 10.08
CA LYS A 41 23.11 0.23 9.63
C LYS A 41 23.47 0.52 8.17
N GLN A 42 24.65 0.10 7.73
CA GLN A 42 25.09 0.29 6.35
C GLN A 42 24.30 -0.59 5.40
N GLU A 43 24.11 -1.87 5.73
CA GLU A 43 23.31 -2.80 4.93
C GLU A 43 21.86 -2.33 4.82
N PHE A 44 21.24 -1.90 5.93
CA PHE A 44 19.89 -1.35 5.92
C PHE A 44 19.79 -0.12 5.00
N ALA A 45 20.74 0.82 5.12
CA ALA A 45 20.74 2.01 4.28
C ALA A 45 20.90 1.68 2.79
N GLU A 46 21.71 0.68 2.45
CA GLU A 46 21.86 0.20 1.07
C GLU A 46 20.59 -0.48 0.55
N LEU A 47 20.00 -1.38 1.33
CA LEU A 47 18.82 -2.16 0.96
C LEU A 47 17.52 -1.34 0.91
N THR A 48 17.50 -0.14 1.52
CA THR A 48 16.32 0.74 1.55
C THR A 48 16.48 1.99 0.68
N LYS A 49 17.55 2.10 -0.13
CA LYS A 49 17.83 3.28 -0.97
C LYS A 49 16.66 3.68 -1.86
N SER A 50 15.93 2.70 -2.35
CA SER A 50 14.82 2.89 -3.28
C SER A 50 13.47 2.66 -2.63
N ASN A 51 13.42 2.54 -1.30
CA ASN A 51 12.13 2.55 -0.63
C ASN A 51 11.37 3.83 -1.04
N ASN A 52 10.08 3.68 -1.32
CA ASN A 52 9.18 4.72 -1.82
C ASN A 52 9.42 5.14 -3.28
N ALA A 53 10.21 4.37 -4.05
CA ALA A 53 10.25 4.53 -5.51
C ALA A 53 8.91 4.15 -6.18
N LEU A 54 8.09 3.36 -5.49
CA LEU A 54 6.70 3.08 -5.83
C LEU A 54 5.75 3.66 -4.76
N GLU A 55 4.58 4.06 -5.23
CA GLU A 55 3.44 4.45 -4.42
C GLU A 55 2.17 3.77 -4.95
N TYR A 56 1.19 3.54 -4.07
CA TYR A 56 -0.16 3.18 -4.46
C TYR A 56 -1.10 4.32 -4.08
N THR A 57 -1.73 4.94 -5.07
CA THR A 57 -2.65 6.08 -4.89
C THR A 57 -3.75 6.01 -5.93
N ASP A 58 -4.97 6.39 -5.55
CA ASP A 58 -6.14 6.41 -6.43
C ASP A 58 -6.40 5.08 -7.15
N GLY A 59 -6.08 3.97 -6.49
CA GLY A 59 -6.24 2.62 -7.05
C GLY A 59 -5.13 2.16 -7.99
N GLU A 60 -4.10 2.98 -8.23
CA GLU A 60 -3.04 2.75 -9.22
C GLU A 60 -1.64 2.68 -8.60
N ILE A 61 -0.73 1.97 -9.27
CA ILE A 61 0.71 1.96 -8.94
C ILE A 61 1.38 3.13 -9.66
N VAL A 62 1.98 4.03 -8.89
CA VAL A 62 2.68 5.22 -9.38
C VAL A 62 4.18 5.08 -9.16
N ILE A 63 4.95 5.31 -10.22
CA ILE A 63 6.42 5.32 -10.17
C ILE A 63 6.88 6.71 -9.77
N GLN A 64 7.47 6.83 -8.59
CA GLN A 64 8.04 8.08 -8.06
C GLN A 64 9.50 8.26 -8.46
N ASP A 65 10.26 7.16 -8.57
CA ASP A 65 11.64 7.15 -9.05
C ASP A 65 11.79 6.18 -10.23
N LYS A 66 11.98 6.73 -11.43
CA LYS A 66 12.09 5.94 -12.67
C LYS A 66 13.43 5.23 -12.81
N ASP A 67 14.48 5.70 -12.12
CA ASP A 67 15.81 5.11 -12.22
C ASP A 67 15.92 3.87 -11.31
N ALA A 68 15.07 3.80 -10.27
CA ALA A 68 15.00 2.68 -9.34
C ALA A 68 14.02 1.56 -9.75
N VAL A 69 13.10 1.84 -10.68
CA VAL A 69 12.00 0.95 -11.05
C VAL A 69 12.11 0.46 -12.49
N THR A 70 12.16 -0.87 -12.66
CA THR A 70 11.97 -1.51 -13.96
C THR A 70 10.51 -1.89 -14.11
N ARG A 71 9.83 -1.33 -15.13
CA ARG A 71 8.49 -1.74 -15.56
C ARG A 71 8.59 -2.72 -16.72
N SER A 72 7.86 -3.82 -16.63
CA SER A 72 7.74 -4.82 -17.70
C SER A 72 6.28 -5.15 -17.96
N ASP A 73 5.82 -4.99 -19.21
CA ASP A 73 4.47 -5.31 -19.64
C ASP A 73 4.48 -6.61 -20.46
N THR A 74 3.60 -7.56 -20.16
CA THR A 74 3.46 -8.84 -20.89
C THR A 74 1.99 -9.25 -20.96
N GLY A 75 1.34 -8.96 -22.09
CA GLY A 75 -0.10 -9.23 -22.26
C GLY A 75 -0.93 -8.41 -21.28
N ASP A 76 -1.71 -9.11 -20.44
CA ASP A 76 -2.56 -8.51 -19.40
C ASP A 76 -1.83 -8.29 -18.06
N ALA A 77 -0.52 -8.55 -18.00
CA ALA A 77 0.29 -8.45 -16.79
C ALA A 77 1.29 -7.28 -16.88
N THR A 78 1.42 -6.53 -15.80
CA THR A 78 2.46 -5.51 -15.59
C THR A 78 3.24 -5.82 -14.32
N THR A 79 4.55 -5.90 -14.42
CA THR A 79 5.47 -6.06 -13.27
C THR A 79 6.20 -4.75 -13.03
N TYR A 80 6.17 -4.27 -11.79
CA TYR A 80 7.00 -3.20 -11.29
C TYR A 80 8.05 -3.81 -10.38
N PHE A 81 9.33 -3.76 -10.77
CA PHE A 81 10.43 -4.28 -9.96
C PHE A 81 11.29 -3.12 -9.44
N VAL A 82 11.53 -3.09 -8.13
CA VAL A 82 12.30 -2.05 -7.44
C VAL A 82 13.61 -2.64 -6.95
N GLN A 83 14.72 -2.05 -7.40
CA GLN A 83 16.04 -2.42 -6.87
C GLN A 83 16.23 -1.83 -5.48
N ASN A 84 16.83 -2.56 -4.54
CA ASN A 84 17.13 -2.02 -3.20
C ASN A 84 15.89 -1.45 -2.49
N ALA A 85 14.81 -2.24 -2.50
CA ALA A 85 13.64 -2.04 -1.65
C ALA A 85 13.56 -3.15 -0.60
N TYR A 86 13.34 -2.77 0.65
CA TYR A 86 13.39 -3.67 1.81
C TYR A 86 12.38 -3.24 2.86
N ILE A 87 11.61 -4.18 3.38
CA ILE A 87 10.71 -3.95 4.51
C ILE A 87 11.39 -4.37 5.82
N PRO A 88 11.40 -3.52 6.86
CA PRO A 88 11.88 -3.91 8.18
C PRO A 88 11.14 -5.14 8.70
N ILE A 89 11.87 -6.04 9.38
CA ILE A 89 11.32 -7.30 9.89
C ILE A 89 10.14 -7.08 10.86
N THR A 90 10.17 -5.98 11.62
CA THR A 90 9.09 -5.61 12.53
C THR A 90 7.81 -5.26 11.78
N ASP A 91 7.90 -4.43 10.73
CA ASP A 91 6.79 -4.12 9.85
C ASP A 91 6.26 -5.38 9.13
N ALA A 92 7.15 -6.23 8.62
CA ALA A 92 6.76 -7.48 7.96
C ALA A 92 5.97 -8.41 8.91
N LYS A 93 6.41 -8.53 10.17
CA LYS A 93 5.69 -9.29 11.21
C LYS A 93 4.36 -8.65 11.61
N GLU A 94 4.26 -7.33 11.61
CA GLU A 94 2.97 -6.66 11.87
C GLU A 94 1.97 -6.90 10.75
N ILE A 95 2.42 -6.95 9.48
CA ILE A 95 1.56 -7.29 8.35
C ILE A 95 0.99 -8.70 8.52
N THR A 96 1.81 -9.70 8.89
CA THR A 96 1.36 -11.10 9.00
C THR A 96 0.43 -11.37 10.18
N LYS A 97 0.46 -10.55 11.23
CA LYS A 97 -0.47 -10.67 12.38
C LYS A 97 -1.92 -10.33 12.05
N ARG A 98 -2.16 -9.70 10.90
CA ARG A 98 -3.48 -9.23 10.49
C ARG A 98 -3.88 -9.88 9.17
N ASP A 99 -5.00 -10.59 9.18
CA ASP A 99 -5.54 -11.35 8.04
C ASP A 99 -6.61 -10.59 7.24
N ASN A 100 -7.04 -9.42 7.70
CA ASN A 100 -8.11 -8.63 7.10
C ASN A 100 -7.62 -7.31 6.46
N TRP A 101 -6.46 -7.35 5.80
CA TRP A 101 -6.01 -6.25 4.96
C TRP A 101 -6.92 -6.09 3.74
N THR A 102 -7.25 -4.83 3.41
CA THR A 102 -7.73 -4.49 2.07
C THR A 102 -6.53 -4.17 1.18
N LYS A 103 -6.70 -4.32 -0.14
CA LYS A 103 -5.70 -3.91 -1.13
C LYS A 103 -5.28 -2.44 -0.92
N GLU A 104 -6.28 -1.55 -0.82
CA GLU A 104 -6.10 -0.12 -0.62
C GLU A 104 -5.23 0.18 0.60
N GLU A 105 -5.55 -0.44 1.74
CA GLU A 105 -4.86 -0.16 2.99
C GLU A 105 -3.40 -0.63 2.96
N LEU A 106 -3.16 -1.88 2.52
CA LEU A 106 -1.82 -2.46 2.56
C LEU A 106 -0.90 -1.79 1.54
N LEU A 107 -1.37 -1.62 0.30
CA LEU A 107 -0.55 -1.04 -0.76
C LEU A 107 -0.30 0.45 -0.52
N THR A 108 -1.29 1.22 -0.06
CA THR A 108 -1.06 2.64 0.29
C THR A 108 0.03 2.77 1.35
N LYS A 109 0.00 1.92 2.37
CA LYS A 109 0.99 1.96 3.46
C LYS A 109 2.38 1.46 3.04
N TYR A 110 2.44 0.34 2.33
CA TYR A 110 3.66 -0.45 2.21
C TYR A 110 4.21 -0.62 0.79
N ALA A 111 3.52 -0.19 -0.28
CA ALA A 111 4.01 -0.35 -1.66
C ALA A 111 5.43 0.20 -1.87
N GLY A 112 5.80 1.25 -1.13
CA GLY A 112 7.15 1.80 -1.15
C GLY A 112 8.26 0.82 -0.75
N ALA A 113 7.99 -0.20 0.06
CA ALA A 113 8.98 -1.21 0.43
C ALA A 113 8.89 -2.51 -0.39
N ALA A 114 7.97 -2.59 -1.36
CA ALA A 114 7.84 -3.77 -2.21
C ALA A 114 9.03 -3.88 -3.17
N GLN A 115 9.63 -5.07 -3.24
CA GLN A 115 10.64 -5.39 -4.24
C GLN A 115 9.99 -5.64 -5.60
N SER A 116 8.80 -6.21 -5.63
CA SER A 116 7.99 -6.22 -6.83
C SER A 116 6.50 -6.11 -6.57
N ILE A 117 5.80 -5.51 -7.53
CA ILE A 117 4.34 -5.53 -7.60
C ILE A 117 3.94 -6.02 -8.99
N ASP A 118 3.20 -7.12 -9.03
CA ASP A 118 2.65 -7.72 -10.25
C ASP A 118 1.15 -7.43 -10.32
N VAL A 119 0.71 -6.84 -11.43
CA VAL A 119 -0.70 -6.48 -11.68
C VAL A 119 -1.20 -7.26 -12.89
N ASN A 120 -2.22 -8.09 -12.71
CA ASN A 120 -2.90 -8.81 -13.79
C ASN A 120 -4.33 -8.28 -13.96
N THR A 121 -4.58 -7.54 -15.04
CA THR A 121 -5.86 -6.87 -15.27
C THR A 121 -6.97 -7.83 -15.68
N LYS A 122 -6.63 -8.95 -16.33
CA LYS A 122 -7.60 -9.96 -16.76
C LYS A 122 -8.17 -10.74 -15.58
N GLU A 123 -7.30 -11.06 -14.63
CA GLU A 123 -7.67 -11.81 -13.41
C GLU A 123 -8.03 -10.87 -12.25
N ASN A 124 -7.91 -9.55 -12.44
CA ASN A 124 -8.08 -8.54 -11.40
C ASN A 124 -7.24 -8.86 -10.14
N MET A 125 -6.03 -9.38 -10.35
CA MET A 125 -5.12 -9.75 -9.27
C MET A 125 -3.97 -8.77 -9.16
N ILE A 126 -3.56 -8.51 -7.92
CA ILE A 126 -2.33 -7.80 -7.60
C ILE A 126 -1.53 -8.59 -6.58
N GLU A 127 -0.24 -8.76 -6.81
CA GLU A 127 0.67 -9.42 -5.90
C GLU A 127 1.80 -8.48 -5.53
N ALA A 128 1.99 -8.24 -4.24
CA ALA A 128 3.12 -7.49 -3.71
C ALA A 128 4.10 -8.45 -3.05
N PHE A 129 5.36 -8.36 -3.45
CA PHE A 129 6.47 -9.14 -2.92
C PHE A 129 7.45 -8.23 -2.19
N PHE A 130 7.78 -8.59 -0.96
CA PHE A 130 8.68 -7.85 -0.09
C PHE A 130 9.82 -8.77 0.36
N ILE A 131 11.00 -8.18 0.51
CA ILE A 131 12.16 -8.84 1.13
C ILE A 131 12.47 -8.20 2.49
N THR A 132 12.91 -9.03 3.42
CA THR A 132 13.23 -8.67 4.81
C THR A 132 14.35 -9.55 5.39
N GLY A 133 14.77 -9.27 6.63
CA GLY A 133 15.81 -10.02 7.34
C GLY A 133 17.24 -9.84 6.81
N PRO A 134 18.24 -10.55 7.37
CA PRO A 134 19.63 -10.48 6.95
C PRO A 134 19.79 -10.83 5.47
N ARG A 135 20.49 -9.99 4.72
CA ARG A 135 20.72 -10.16 3.27
C ARG A 135 19.44 -10.31 2.43
N GLY A 136 18.26 -9.96 2.96
CA GLY A 136 16.99 -10.09 2.25
C GLY A 136 16.46 -11.53 2.10
N TYR A 137 16.87 -12.46 2.97
CA TYR A 137 16.41 -13.87 2.89
C TYR A 137 14.99 -14.12 3.42
N GLY A 138 14.45 -13.20 4.21
CA GLY A 138 13.04 -13.23 4.58
C GLY A 138 12.20 -12.71 3.43
N GLU A 139 11.10 -13.39 3.15
CA GLU A 139 10.17 -13.03 2.09
C GLU A 139 8.77 -12.87 2.67
N LEU A 140 8.02 -11.88 2.17
CA LEU A 140 6.58 -11.75 2.36
C LEU A 140 5.93 -11.58 0.99
N ARG A 141 4.94 -12.41 0.69
CA ARG A 141 4.14 -12.31 -0.54
C ARG A 141 2.67 -12.13 -0.15
N VAL A 142 2.04 -11.10 -0.72
CA VAL A 142 0.65 -10.74 -0.45
C VAL A 142 -0.08 -10.64 -1.78
N THR A 143 -1.10 -11.47 -1.97
CA THR A 143 -1.89 -11.52 -3.20
C THR A 143 -3.32 -11.11 -2.91
N PHE A 144 -3.86 -10.19 -3.70
CA PHE A 144 -5.25 -9.76 -3.67
C PHE A 144 -5.99 -10.21 -4.93
N ASP A 145 -7.26 -10.59 -4.74
CA ASP A 145 -8.24 -10.88 -5.80
C ASP A 145 -9.30 -9.79 -5.73
N GLY A 146 -9.24 -8.83 -6.66
CA GLY A 146 -9.93 -7.55 -6.53
C GLY A 146 -9.45 -6.75 -5.32
N ASP A 147 -10.35 -6.48 -4.37
CA ASP A 147 -10.03 -5.72 -3.15
C ASP A 147 -9.81 -6.63 -1.92
N THR A 148 -9.98 -7.94 -2.09
CA THR A 148 -9.94 -8.92 -1.00
C THR A 148 -8.60 -9.63 -0.95
N LEU A 149 -8.04 -9.78 0.26
CA LEU A 149 -6.85 -10.59 0.48
C LEU A 149 -7.14 -12.06 0.11
N LYS A 150 -6.34 -12.62 -0.80
CA LYS A 150 -6.45 -14.01 -1.25
C LYS A 150 -5.45 -14.90 -0.51
N THR A 151 -4.18 -14.51 -0.52
CA THR A 151 -3.09 -15.25 0.13
C THR A 151 -2.08 -14.29 0.73
N MET A 152 -1.52 -14.71 1.86
CA MET A 152 -0.36 -14.08 2.49
C MET A 152 0.58 -15.20 2.93
N THR A 153 1.83 -15.17 2.47
CA THR A 153 2.84 -16.18 2.81
C THR A 153 4.15 -15.51 3.19
N ASN A 154 4.88 -16.11 4.12
CA ASN A 154 6.18 -15.62 4.57
C ASN A 154 7.17 -16.75 4.83
N THR A 155 8.46 -16.42 4.77
CA THR A 155 9.57 -17.37 5.05
C THR A 155 10.36 -17.03 6.32
N PHE A 156 10.16 -15.84 6.89
CA PHE A 156 10.78 -15.44 8.15
C PHE A 156 10.07 -16.03 9.37
N GLN A 157 10.83 -16.27 10.44
CA GLN A 157 10.32 -16.82 11.71
C GLN A 157 9.49 -15.77 12.46
N GLU A 158 8.35 -16.18 12.99
CA GLU A 158 7.47 -15.37 13.86
C GLU A 158 8.12 -15.02 15.20
#